data_AF-A0A0Q4QMJ2-F1
#
_entry.id   AF-A0A0Q4QMJ2-F1
#
_cell.length_a   1.000
_cell.length_b   1.000
_cell.length_c   1.000
_cell.angle_alpha   90.00
_cell.angle_beta   90.00
_cell.angle_gamma   90.00
#
_symmetry.space_group_name_H-M   'P 1'
#
loop_
_entity.id
_entity.type
_entity.pdbx_description
1 polymer ?
#
loop_
_entity_poly.entity_id
_entity_poly.type
_entity_poly.pdbx_seq_one_letter_code
_entity_poly.pdbx_strand_id
1 'polypeptide(L)'
;MNGDPVSLIDPFGLSAISSCTDNVINTRANDAGLDLSPKPSPYKQLGHKTKKKLEAKVDNRTITKEEYKRLEWNKRLAARRDVGVKEFWQQEKLRIKKGEPTTRNWSQQQRDDILSNKVPTHNGKTITGHHAYSVSKYPHLANQGEIIYPATVKEHFNRWHGGSYRKGLPGKPYNPSFPEEF
;
A
#
# COMPACT_ATOMS: atom_id res chain seq x y z
N MET A 1 -57.45 6.04 13.91
CA MET A 1 -56.58 5.26 14.82
C MET A 1 -55.25 5.13 14.11
N ASN A 2 -54.36 6.10 14.34
CA ASN A 2 -53.03 6.16 13.73
C ASN A 2 -52.07 5.48 14.72
N GLY A 3 -51.51 4.34 14.32
CA GLY A 3 -50.47 3.67 15.08
C GLY A 3 -49.12 4.17 14.61
N ASP A 4 -48.42 4.91 15.47
CA ASP A 4 -47.01 5.24 15.28
C ASP A 4 -46.16 3.96 15.41
N PRO A 5 -45.21 3.69 14.50
CA PRO A 5 -44.26 2.60 14.70
C PRO A 5 -43.23 3.02 15.75
N VAL A 6 -43.35 2.38 16.91
CA VAL A 6 -42.44 2.46 18.05
C VAL A 6 -41.00 2.15 17.61
N SER A 7 -40.09 3.05 17.97
CA SER A 7 -38.64 2.91 17.85
C SER A 7 -38.14 1.69 18.62
N LEU A 8 -37.67 0.67 17.89
CA LEU A 8 -36.84 -0.39 18.44
C LEU A 8 -35.40 0.12 18.59
N ILE A 9 -35.13 0.75 19.73
CA ILE A 9 -33.76 1.00 20.20
C ILE A 9 -33.28 -0.31 20.82
N ASP A 10 -32.33 -0.96 20.15
CA ASP A 10 -31.63 -2.14 20.65
C ASP A 10 -30.77 -1.75 21.88
N PRO A 11 -30.99 -2.32 23.08
CA PRO A 11 -30.39 -1.84 24.32
C PRO A 11 -28.91 -2.23 24.52
N PHE A 12 -28.25 -2.86 23.54
CA PHE A 12 -26.88 -3.34 23.71
C PHE A 12 -25.79 -2.56 22.99
N GLY A 13 -26.10 -1.52 22.20
CA GLY A 13 -25.10 -0.57 21.69
C GLY A 13 -23.93 -1.19 20.89
N LEU A 14 -24.01 -2.46 20.53
CA LEU A 14 -23.06 -3.15 19.67
C LEU A 14 -23.47 -2.82 18.25
N SER A 15 -23.08 -1.62 17.80
CA SER A 15 -23.04 -1.33 16.38
C SER A 15 -22.33 -2.50 15.70
N ALA A 16 -23.02 -3.11 14.74
CA ALA A 16 -22.48 -4.09 13.84
C ALA A 16 -21.02 -3.73 13.51
N ILE A 17 -20.11 -4.69 13.70
CA ILE A 17 -18.73 -4.61 13.21
C ILE A 17 -18.84 -4.63 11.67
N SER A 18 -19.20 -3.48 11.12
CA SER A 18 -19.25 -3.19 9.70
C SER A 18 -17.79 -3.15 9.25
N SER A 19 -17.36 -4.25 8.62
CA SER A 19 -16.07 -4.49 7.97
C SER A 19 -15.08 -3.31 8.01
N CYS A 20 -14.33 -3.18 9.12
CA CYS A 20 -13.41 -2.07 9.32
C CYS A 20 -12.12 -2.16 8.46
N THR A 21 -12.01 -3.13 7.54
CA THR A 21 -10.84 -3.32 6.67
C THR A 21 -10.87 -2.42 5.43
N ASP A 22 -12.04 -1.99 4.97
CA ASP A 22 -12.18 -1.30 3.67
C ASP A 22 -11.65 0.14 3.66
N ASN A 23 -11.28 0.72 4.80
CA ASN A 23 -10.85 2.11 4.87
C ASN A 23 -9.57 2.41 5.68
N VAL A 24 -8.87 1.38 6.19
CA VAL A 24 -7.70 1.60 7.07
C VAL A 24 -6.62 2.47 6.43
N ILE A 25 -6.42 2.34 5.11
CA ILE A 25 -5.43 3.11 4.36
C ILE A 25 -5.80 4.59 4.28
N ASN A 26 -7.04 4.93 3.86
CA ASN A 26 -7.39 6.34 3.71
C ASN A 26 -7.53 7.02 5.07
N THR A 27 -8.06 6.31 6.08
CA THR A 27 -8.10 6.83 7.46
C THR A 27 -6.72 7.24 7.92
N ARG A 28 -5.73 6.34 7.84
CA ARG A 28 -4.35 6.65 8.26
C ARG A 28 -3.71 7.77 7.44
N ALA A 29 -3.96 7.78 6.14
CA ALA A 29 -3.43 8.84 5.29
C ALA A 29 -4.02 10.22 5.63
N ASN A 30 -5.32 10.27 5.95
CA ASN A 30 -5.98 11.50 6.40
C ASN A 30 -5.51 11.93 7.78
N ASP A 31 -5.39 10.99 8.72
CA ASP A 31 -4.91 11.27 10.09
C ASP A 31 -3.47 11.79 10.09
N ALA A 32 -2.64 11.32 9.16
CA ALA A 32 -1.29 11.83 8.92
C ALA A 32 -1.25 13.14 8.11
N GLY A 33 -2.40 13.68 7.70
CA GLY A 33 -2.47 14.94 6.95
C GLY A 33 -1.89 14.86 5.53
N LEU A 34 -1.90 13.68 4.91
CA LEU A 34 -1.33 13.49 3.57
C LEU A 34 -2.21 14.13 2.49
N ASP A 35 -1.56 14.80 1.52
CA ASP A 35 -2.24 15.30 0.33
C ASP A 35 -2.56 14.14 -0.63
N LEU A 36 -3.82 13.70 -0.64
CA LEU A 36 -4.30 12.60 -1.47
C LEU A 36 -4.69 13.02 -2.90
N SER A 37 -4.42 14.26 -3.31
CA SER A 37 -4.61 14.71 -4.69
C SER A 37 -3.50 14.19 -5.62
N PRO A 38 -3.82 13.83 -6.87
CA PRO A 38 -2.82 13.36 -7.82
C PRO A 38 -1.84 14.49 -8.17
N LYS A 39 -0.55 14.13 -8.33
CA LYS A 39 0.50 15.07 -8.72
C LYS A 39 1.19 14.61 -10.00
N PRO A 40 1.48 15.52 -10.94
CA PRO A 40 2.19 15.16 -12.15
C PRO A 40 3.61 14.68 -11.81
N SER A 41 4.12 13.78 -12.65
CA SER A 41 5.50 13.35 -12.61
C SER A 41 6.24 13.87 -13.84
N PRO A 42 7.47 14.39 -13.71
CA PRO A 42 8.25 14.84 -14.87
C PRO A 42 8.58 13.68 -15.83
N TYR A 43 8.62 12.45 -15.32
CA TYR A 43 8.92 11.26 -16.11
C TYR A 43 7.99 10.09 -15.79
N LYS A 44 7.80 9.19 -16.77
CA LYS A 44 7.24 7.86 -16.51
C LYS A 44 8.34 6.95 -15.95
N GLN A 45 7.98 6.10 -14.98
CA GLN A 45 8.85 5.05 -14.46
C GLN A 45 9.44 4.21 -15.59
N LEU A 46 10.73 3.91 -15.47
CA LEU A 46 11.46 3.09 -16.42
C LEU A 46 11.15 1.61 -16.17
N GLY A 47 10.78 0.90 -17.23
CA GLY A 47 10.81 -0.56 -17.22
C GLY A 47 12.24 -1.09 -17.20
N HIS A 48 12.41 -2.34 -16.80
CA HIS A 48 13.71 -2.99 -16.63
C HIS A 48 14.62 -2.88 -17.87
N LYS A 49 14.10 -3.19 -19.07
CA LYS A 49 14.87 -3.12 -20.32
C LYS A 49 15.38 -1.70 -20.61
N THR A 50 14.52 -0.69 -20.45
CA THR A 50 14.89 0.71 -20.71
C THR A 50 15.89 1.20 -19.68
N LYS A 51 15.71 0.87 -18.39
CA LYS A 51 16.67 1.19 -17.32
C LYS A 51 18.06 0.63 -17.65
N LYS A 52 18.15 -0.67 -17.98
CA LYS A 52 19.41 -1.33 -18.34
C LYS A 52 20.08 -0.69 -19.56
N LYS A 53 19.31 -0.28 -20.56
CA LYS A 53 19.84 0.44 -21.74
C LYS A 53 20.45 1.79 -21.35
N LEU A 54 19.81 2.55 -20.45
CA LEU A 54 20.35 3.83 -19.99
C LEU A 54 21.59 3.63 -19.13
N GLU A 55 21.63 2.62 -18.27
CA GLU A 55 22.82 2.28 -17.47
C GLU A 55 24.02 1.93 -18.36
N ALA A 56 23.82 1.10 -19.39
CA ALA A 56 24.88 0.80 -20.35
C ALA A 56 25.40 2.06 -21.10
N LYS A 57 24.53 3.04 -21.36
CA LYS A 57 24.95 4.33 -21.93
C LYS A 57 25.78 5.16 -20.95
N VAL A 58 25.53 5.07 -19.64
CA VAL A 58 26.38 5.69 -18.61
C VAL A 58 27.77 5.08 -18.66
N ASP A 59 27.86 3.75 -18.66
CA ASP A 59 29.12 3.01 -18.67
C ASP A 59 29.95 3.35 -19.93
N ASN A 60 29.27 3.43 -21.08
CA ASN A 60 29.89 3.79 -22.36
C ASN A 60 30.09 5.31 -22.55
N ARG A 61 29.72 6.15 -21.58
CA ARG A 61 29.78 7.62 -21.66
C ARG A 61 29.05 8.22 -22.88
N THR A 62 27.98 7.56 -23.32
CA THR A 62 27.14 7.97 -24.48
C THR A 62 25.77 8.50 -24.06
N ILE A 63 25.50 8.61 -22.77
CA ILE A 63 24.21 9.06 -22.25
C ILE A 63 24.01 10.57 -22.49
N THR A 64 22.82 10.96 -22.92
CA THR A 64 22.46 12.38 -23.02
C THR A 64 22.10 12.96 -21.64
N LYS A 65 22.18 14.29 -21.47
CA LYS A 65 21.79 14.97 -20.23
C LYS A 65 20.35 14.63 -19.80
N GLU A 66 19.43 14.55 -20.76
CA GLU A 66 18.02 14.26 -20.48
C GLU A 66 17.78 12.80 -20.09
N GLU A 67 18.45 11.86 -20.76
CA GLU A 67 18.43 10.45 -20.36
C GLU A 67 18.99 10.23 -18.97
N TYR A 68 20.07 10.92 -18.63
CA TYR A 68 20.69 10.85 -17.30
C TYR A 68 19.74 11.39 -16.23
N LYS A 69 19.12 12.56 -16.44
CA LYS A 69 18.09 13.10 -15.53
C LYS A 69 16.95 12.11 -15.29
N ARG A 70 16.45 11.47 -16.36
CA ARG A 70 15.38 10.46 -16.27
C ARG A 70 15.83 9.23 -15.49
N LEU A 71 17.04 8.73 -15.72
CA LEU A 71 17.61 7.60 -15.00
C LEU A 71 17.75 7.89 -13.50
N GLU A 72 18.34 9.04 -13.17
CA GLU A 72 18.51 9.49 -11.78
C GLU A 72 17.17 9.71 -11.08
N TRP A 73 16.21 10.33 -11.76
CA TRP A 73 14.85 10.46 -11.24
C TRP A 73 14.23 9.08 -10.93
N ASN A 74 14.40 8.10 -11.82
CA ASN A 74 13.86 6.76 -11.61
C ASN A 74 14.53 6.04 -10.43
N LYS A 75 15.85 6.22 -10.24
CA LYS A 75 16.58 5.71 -9.06
C LYS A 75 16.05 6.34 -7.77
N ARG A 76 15.88 7.67 -7.75
CA ARG A 76 15.31 8.38 -6.59
C ARG A 76 13.90 7.91 -6.27
N LEU A 77 13.05 7.73 -7.27
CA LEU A 77 11.69 7.24 -7.07
C LEU A 77 11.69 5.80 -6.52
N ALA A 78 12.56 4.92 -7.01
CA ALA A 78 12.71 3.57 -6.47
C ALA A 78 13.13 3.59 -4.99
N ALA A 79 14.14 4.38 -4.63
CA ALA A 79 14.56 4.55 -3.24
C ALA A 79 13.43 5.07 -2.34
N ARG A 80 12.64 6.04 -2.82
CA ARG A 80 11.46 6.55 -2.08
C ARG A 80 10.43 5.45 -1.83
N ARG A 81 10.16 4.58 -2.82
CA ARG A 81 9.24 3.45 -2.66
C ARG A 81 9.73 2.47 -1.59
N ASP A 82 11.02 2.17 -1.59
CA ASP A 82 11.62 1.27 -0.60
C ASP A 82 11.56 1.88 0.80
N VAL A 83 11.75 3.19 0.93
CA VAL A 83 11.56 3.92 2.20
C VAL A 83 10.12 3.76 2.70
N GLY A 84 9.12 4.00 1.85
CA GLY A 84 7.70 3.86 2.27
C GLY A 84 7.37 2.46 2.77
N VAL A 85 7.86 1.41 2.09
CA VAL A 85 7.66 0.02 2.54
C VAL A 85 8.38 -0.26 3.86
N LYS A 86 9.60 0.24 4.05
CA LYS A 86 10.34 0.10 5.32
C LYS A 86 9.62 0.80 6.47
N GLU A 87 9.19 2.03 6.23
CA GLU A 87 8.46 2.84 7.21
C GLU A 87 7.16 2.15 7.61
N PHE A 88 6.41 1.61 6.65
CA PHE A 88 5.22 0.80 6.94
C PHE A 88 5.51 -0.34 7.93
N TRP A 89 6.56 -1.14 7.70
CA TRP A 89 6.88 -2.26 8.60
C TRP A 89 7.32 -1.79 9.98
N GLN A 90 8.00 -0.65 10.07
CA GLN A 90 8.34 -0.03 11.37
C GLN A 90 7.10 0.44 12.11
N GLN A 91 6.19 1.13 11.42
CA GLN A 91 4.91 1.56 11.99
C GLN A 91 4.07 0.35 12.46
N GLU A 92 4.02 -0.71 11.67
CA GLU A 92 3.27 -1.92 12.01
C GLU A 92 3.83 -2.62 13.26
N LYS A 93 5.16 -2.71 13.35
CA LYS A 93 5.85 -3.19 14.54
C LYS A 93 5.55 -2.34 15.77
N LEU A 94 5.51 -1.02 15.64
CA LEU A 94 5.16 -0.12 16.73
C LEU A 94 3.72 -0.30 17.19
N ARG A 95 2.77 -0.46 16.26
CA ARG A 95 1.36 -0.74 16.58
C ARG A 95 1.22 -2.02 17.40
N ILE A 96 1.87 -3.10 16.98
CA ILE A 96 1.89 -4.38 17.72
C ILE A 96 2.43 -4.18 19.14
N LYS A 97 3.57 -3.47 19.29
CA LYS A 97 4.19 -3.23 20.60
C LYS A 97 3.30 -2.44 21.56
N LYS A 98 2.52 -1.50 21.04
CA LYS A 98 1.65 -0.63 21.83
C LYS A 98 0.24 -1.20 22.05
N GLY A 99 -0.10 -2.32 21.42
CA GLY A 99 -1.46 -2.85 21.40
C GLY A 99 -2.43 -1.98 20.60
N GLU A 100 -1.93 -1.17 19.67
CA GLU A 100 -2.75 -0.36 18.76
C GLU A 100 -3.31 -1.24 17.62
N PRO A 101 -4.44 -0.84 17.01
CA PRO A 101 -4.99 -1.53 15.84
C PRO A 101 -3.99 -1.64 14.68
N THR A 102 -3.70 -2.86 14.25
CA THR A 102 -2.81 -3.18 13.12
C THR A 102 -3.54 -3.08 11.77
N THR A 103 -2.79 -3.14 10.67
CA THR A 103 -3.34 -3.08 9.29
C THR A 103 -4.12 -4.34 8.93
N ARG A 104 -3.68 -5.48 9.45
CA ARG A 104 -4.29 -6.80 9.25
C ARG A 104 -4.42 -7.52 10.58
N ASN A 105 -5.23 -8.56 10.60
CA ASN A 105 -5.37 -9.48 11.71
C ASN A 105 -4.23 -10.52 11.68
N TRP A 106 -3.04 -10.09 12.07
CA TRP A 106 -1.85 -10.95 12.08
C TRP A 106 -2.04 -12.17 12.99
N SER A 107 -1.59 -13.35 12.55
CA SER A 107 -1.44 -14.50 13.45
C SER A 107 -0.33 -14.25 14.47
N GLN A 108 -0.27 -15.04 15.55
CA GLN A 108 0.80 -14.89 16.55
C GLN A 108 2.19 -15.02 15.91
N GLN A 109 2.39 -16.03 15.04
CA GLN A 109 3.64 -16.23 14.32
C GLN A 109 4.00 -15.02 13.45
N GLN A 110 3.02 -14.43 12.75
CA GLN A 110 3.26 -13.25 11.92
C GLN A 110 3.61 -12.03 12.76
N ARG A 111 2.98 -11.85 13.93
CA ARG A 111 3.35 -10.80 14.88
C ARG A 111 4.80 -10.98 15.34
N ASP A 112 5.19 -12.20 15.70
CA ASP A 112 6.55 -12.51 16.16
C ASP A 112 7.60 -12.25 15.06
N ASP A 113 7.27 -12.59 13.81
CA ASP A 113 8.10 -12.27 12.64
C ASP A 113 8.27 -10.76 12.50
N ILE A 114 7.18 -9.99 12.51
CA ILE A 114 7.22 -8.52 12.40
C ILE A 114 8.03 -7.90 13.55
N LEU A 115 7.80 -8.35 14.79
CA LEU A 115 8.55 -7.89 15.97
C LEU A 115 10.05 -8.21 15.85
N SER A 116 10.41 -9.32 15.22
CA SER A 116 11.79 -9.76 14.98
C SER A 116 12.41 -9.17 13.69
N ASN A 117 11.73 -8.24 13.01
CA ASN A 117 12.12 -7.69 11.71
C ASN A 117 12.27 -8.76 10.60
N LYS A 118 11.59 -9.89 10.73
CA LYS A 118 11.45 -10.90 9.68
C LYS A 118 10.24 -10.56 8.82
N VAL A 119 10.27 -10.97 7.56
CA VAL A 119 9.14 -10.78 6.65
C VAL A 119 8.09 -11.87 6.95
N PRO A 120 6.87 -11.50 7.37
CA PRO A 120 5.84 -12.49 7.67
C PRO A 120 5.41 -13.24 6.41
N THR A 121 4.91 -14.46 6.61
CA THR A 121 4.44 -15.32 5.52
C THR A 121 3.02 -15.82 5.77
N HIS A 122 2.35 -16.25 4.70
CA HIS A 122 1.09 -16.97 4.73
C HIS A 122 1.18 -18.14 3.75
N ASN A 123 1.00 -19.37 4.24
CA ASN A 123 1.12 -20.60 3.43
C ASN A 123 2.43 -20.66 2.62
N GLY A 124 3.56 -20.32 3.26
CA GLY A 124 4.89 -20.29 2.64
C GLY A 124 5.13 -19.14 1.65
N LYS A 125 4.14 -18.27 1.42
CA LYS A 125 4.26 -17.10 0.55
C LYS A 125 4.54 -15.85 1.39
N THR A 126 5.50 -15.05 0.94
CA THR A 126 5.83 -13.77 1.57
C THR A 126 4.65 -12.80 1.49
N ILE A 127 4.40 -12.10 2.60
CA ILE A 127 3.49 -10.96 2.65
C ILE A 127 4.33 -9.71 2.45
N THR A 128 4.05 -8.95 1.39
CA THR A 128 4.82 -7.76 1.01
C THR A 128 4.00 -6.50 1.17
N GLY A 129 4.65 -5.38 1.50
CA GLY A 129 4.02 -4.06 1.50
C GLY A 129 3.84 -3.54 0.07
N HIS A 130 2.60 -3.20 -0.29
CA HIS A 130 2.23 -2.67 -1.60
C HIS A 130 1.67 -1.26 -1.49
N HIS A 131 2.06 -0.35 -2.39
CA HIS A 131 1.48 1.00 -2.46
C HIS A 131 0.01 0.93 -2.88
N ALA A 132 -0.91 1.31 -1.98
CA ALA A 132 -2.34 1.40 -2.25
C ALA A 132 -2.70 2.61 -3.15
N TYR A 133 -1.85 3.64 -3.16
CA TYR A 133 -1.90 4.73 -4.14
C TYR A 133 -0.86 4.51 -5.22
N SER A 134 -1.28 4.54 -6.49
CA SER A 134 -0.37 4.29 -7.60
C SER A 134 0.74 5.35 -7.64
N VAL A 135 2.00 4.92 -7.46
CA VAL A 135 3.16 5.81 -7.45
C VAL A 135 3.31 6.61 -8.76
N SER A 136 2.78 6.11 -9.87
CA SER A 136 2.78 6.85 -11.15
C SER A 136 1.86 8.08 -11.16
N LYS A 137 0.81 8.08 -10.32
CA LYS A 137 -0.17 9.18 -10.18
C LYS A 137 0.05 10.00 -8.90
N TYR A 138 0.67 9.40 -7.88
CA TYR A 138 0.92 9.99 -6.57
C TYR A 138 2.40 9.85 -6.17
N PRO A 139 3.36 10.36 -6.98
CA PRO A 139 4.79 10.18 -6.73
C PRO A 139 5.27 10.85 -5.43
N HIS A 140 4.57 11.90 -4.98
CA HIS A 140 4.85 12.58 -3.71
C HIS A 140 4.57 11.69 -2.50
N LEU A 141 3.61 10.77 -2.59
CA LEU A 141 3.29 9.80 -1.52
C LEU A 141 4.20 8.56 -1.52
N ALA A 142 5.12 8.42 -2.48
CA ALA A 142 5.88 7.18 -2.68
C ALA A 142 6.66 6.69 -1.43
N ASN A 143 7.03 7.61 -0.54
CA ASN A 143 7.78 7.34 0.68
C ASN A 143 6.93 7.37 1.95
N GLN A 144 5.60 7.28 1.84
CA GLN A 144 4.69 7.33 3.00
C GLN A 144 4.27 5.90 3.38
N GLY A 145 4.52 5.50 4.63
CA GLY A 145 4.17 4.18 5.14
C GLY A 145 2.67 3.96 5.34
N GLU A 146 1.92 5.04 5.54
CA GLU A 146 0.48 5.08 5.80
C GLU A 146 -0.35 4.52 4.65
N ILE A 147 0.18 4.64 3.43
CA ILE A 147 -0.47 4.20 2.19
C ILE A 147 0.02 2.84 1.70
N ILE A 148 0.78 2.12 2.53
CA ILE A 148 1.22 0.76 2.22
C ILE A 148 0.22 -0.22 2.80
N TYR A 149 -0.21 -1.16 1.97
CA TYR A 149 -1.07 -2.26 2.37
C TYR A 149 -0.31 -3.59 2.24
N PRO A 150 -0.26 -4.42 3.30
CA PRO A 150 0.38 -5.72 3.25
C PRO A 150 -0.53 -6.73 2.54
N ALA A 151 -0.01 -7.42 1.54
CA ALA A 151 -0.73 -8.48 0.83
C ALA A 151 0.26 -9.52 0.29
N THR A 152 -0.23 -10.71 -0.06
CA THR A 152 0.54 -11.60 -0.93
C THR A 152 0.49 -11.06 -2.37
N VAL A 153 1.37 -11.57 -3.23
CA VAL A 153 1.32 -11.26 -4.67
C VAL A 153 -0.02 -11.64 -5.31
N LYS A 154 -0.63 -12.76 -4.89
CA LYS A 154 -1.90 -13.25 -5.44
C LYS A 154 -3.06 -12.35 -5.02
N GLU A 155 -3.13 -11.98 -3.75
CA GLU A 155 -4.13 -11.05 -3.25
C GLU A 155 -3.97 -9.68 -3.90
N HIS A 156 -2.75 -9.14 -3.94
CA HIS A 156 -2.47 -7.86 -4.58
C HIS A 156 -2.90 -7.85 -6.06
N PHE A 157 -2.59 -8.89 -6.82
CA PHE A 157 -2.97 -8.96 -8.23
C PHE A 157 -4.50 -9.08 -8.43
N ASN A 158 -5.18 -9.93 -7.65
CA ASN A 158 -6.59 -10.22 -7.88
C ASN A 158 -7.53 -9.21 -7.19
N ARG A 159 -7.25 -8.83 -5.94
CA ARG A 159 -8.05 -7.90 -5.13
C ARG A 159 -7.76 -6.46 -5.50
N TRP A 160 -6.49 -6.05 -5.47
CA TRP A 160 -6.12 -4.65 -5.69
C TRP A 160 -6.10 -4.24 -7.16
N HIS A 161 -5.74 -5.17 -8.05
CA HIS A 161 -5.62 -4.92 -9.48
C HIS A 161 -6.70 -5.62 -10.34
N GLY A 162 -7.61 -6.42 -9.76
CA GLY A 162 -8.69 -7.06 -10.54
C GLY A 162 -8.18 -7.95 -11.68
N GLY A 163 -7.04 -8.61 -11.49
CA GLY A 163 -6.40 -9.44 -12.52
C GLY A 163 -5.61 -8.65 -13.58
N SER A 164 -5.38 -7.36 -13.41
CA SER A 164 -4.57 -6.56 -14.33
C SER A 164 -3.91 -5.37 -13.66
N TYR A 165 -2.57 -5.32 -13.63
CA TYR A 165 -1.80 -4.19 -13.09
C TYR A 165 -2.08 -2.82 -13.76
N ARG A 166 -2.82 -2.80 -14.88
CA ARG A 166 -3.28 -1.57 -15.55
C ARG A 166 -4.52 -0.96 -14.87
N LYS A 167 -5.24 -1.75 -14.07
CA LYS A 167 -6.40 -1.33 -13.27
C LYS A 167 -5.95 -1.04 -11.85
N GLY A 168 -6.64 -0.13 -11.18
CA GLY A 168 -6.39 0.19 -9.78
C GLY A 168 -7.15 1.42 -9.35
N LEU A 169 -7.56 1.45 -8.09
CA LEU A 169 -8.21 2.57 -7.45
C LEU A 169 -7.28 3.12 -6.36
N PRO A 170 -7.22 4.45 -6.16
CA PRO A 170 -6.40 5.02 -5.10
C PRO A 170 -6.96 4.62 -3.72
N GLY A 171 -6.12 3.99 -2.90
CA GLY A 171 -6.41 3.72 -1.49
C GLY A 171 -7.38 2.57 -1.22
N LYS A 172 -7.90 1.90 -2.25
CA LYS A 172 -8.87 0.81 -2.10
C LYS A 172 -8.74 -0.27 -3.19
N PRO A 173 -9.17 -1.51 -2.91
CA PRO A 173 -9.10 -2.59 -3.88
C PRO A 173 -10.02 -2.35 -5.10
N TYR A 174 -9.59 -2.82 -6.27
CA TYR A 174 -10.42 -2.79 -7.49
C TYR A 174 -11.51 -3.87 -7.46
N ASN A 175 -11.22 -5.04 -6.89
CA ASN A 175 -12.14 -6.16 -6.75
C ASN A 175 -12.28 -6.54 -5.26
N PRO A 176 -13.17 -5.88 -4.51
CA PRO A 176 -13.39 -6.15 -3.08
C PRO A 176 -14.03 -7.53 -2.81
N SER A 177 -14.56 -8.20 -3.83
CA SER A 177 -15.13 -9.55 -3.69
C SER A 177 -14.06 -10.66 -3.64
N PHE A 178 -12.83 -10.39 -4.10
CA PHE A 178 -11.73 -11.33 -3.88
C PHE A 178 -11.30 -11.23 -2.40
N PRO A 179 -11.31 -12.34 -1.64
CA PRO A 179 -11.06 -12.29 -0.20
C PRO A 179 -9.63 -11.88 0.13
N GLU A 180 -9.45 -11.28 1.30
CA GLU A 180 -8.14 -11.16 1.93
C GLU A 180 -7.61 -12.56 2.27
N GLU A 181 -6.36 -12.87 1.92
CA GLU A 181 -5.84 -14.24 2.05
C GLU A 181 -5.46 -14.61 3.50
N PHE A 182 -5.33 -13.63 4.40
CA PHE A 182 -4.88 -13.82 5.79
C PHE A 182 -5.39 -12.75 6.74
#